data_AF-A0A4Z2E7K9-F1
#
_entry.id   AF-A0A4Z2E7K9-F1
#
_cell.length_a   1.000
_cell.length_b   1.000
_cell.length_c   1.000
_cell.angle_alpha   90.00
_cell.angle_beta   90.00
_cell.angle_gamma   90.00
#
_symmetry.space_group_name_H-M   'P 1'
#
loop_
_entity.id
_entity.type
_entity.pdbx_description
1 polymer ?
#
loop_
_entity_poly.entity_id
_entity_poly.type
_entity_poly.pdbx_seq_one_letter_code
_entity_poly.pdbx_strand_id
1 'polypeptide(L)'
;MRSGFSTSVSECQKLSDTEQEGVEKCMKFNVDAPIWRSKQRILCTLNQSLKDVLNYGLFQPAYNGKAGKFLDEERELKEYPFPSIAPVPYLEVGMDPVHV
;
A
#
# COMPACT_ATOMS: atom_id res chain seq x y z
N MET A 1 -21.19 20.73 -12.67
CA MET A 1 -21.19 19.24 -12.78
C MET A 1 -19.83 18.69 -12.40
N ARG A 2 -19.70 17.97 -11.28
CA ARG A 2 -18.70 16.91 -11.04
C ARG A 2 -19.21 16.04 -9.88
N SER A 3 -20.28 15.28 -10.12
CA SER A 3 -20.64 14.18 -9.20
C SER A 3 -19.74 12.99 -9.56
N GLY A 4 -18.51 13.00 -9.05
CA GLY A 4 -17.68 11.80 -9.06
C GLY A 4 -18.21 10.87 -7.99
N PHE A 5 -18.82 9.75 -8.38
CA PHE A 5 -18.98 8.62 -7.47
C PHE A 5 -17.58 8.18 -7.06
N SER A 6 -17.13 8.55 -5.85
CA SER A 6 -15.86 8.05 -5.32
C SER A 6 -16.05 6.58 -4.99
N THR A 7 -15.65 5.71 -5.92
CA THR A 7 -15.68 4.27 -5.72
C THR A 7 -14.60 3.95 -4.68
N SER A 8 -15.00 3.74 -3.43
CA SER A 8 -14.07 3.34 -2.38
C SER A 8 -13.96 1.82 -2.37
N VAL A 9 -12.74 1.30 -2.40
CA VAL A 9 -12.48 -0.14 -2.20
C VAL A 9 -12.04 -0.36 -0.75
N SER A 10 -12.56 -1.42 -0.13
CA SER A 10 -12.12 -1.87 1.19
C SER A 10 -11.05 -2.93 0.98
N GLU A 11 -9.83 -2.66 1.44
CA GLU A 11 -8.69 -3.55 1.22
C GLU A 11 -7.92 -3.76 2.53
N CYS A 12 -7.61 -5.03 2.83
CA CYS A 12 -6.96 -5.44 4.08
C CYS A 12 -5.44 -5.46 3.95
N GLN A 13 -4.81 -4.33 4.24
CA GLN A 13 -3.36 -4.19 4.14
C GLN A 13 -2.70 -4.97 5.28
N LYS A 14 -1.81 -5.90 4.92
CA LYS A 14 -0.91 -6.55 5.89
C LYS A 14 0.32 -5.67 6.09
N LEU A 15 0.90 -5.68 7.28
CA LEU A 15 2.23 -5.14 7.54
C LEU A 15 3.14 -6.27 7.98
N SER A 16 4.31 -6.39 7.35
CA SER A 16 5.39 -7.27 7.79
C SER A 16 6.62 -6.43 8.12
N ASP A 17 6.58 -5.75 9.27
CA ASP A 17 7.79 -5.17 9.87
C ASP A 17 8.46 -6.23 10.75
N THR A 18 9.80 -6.32 10.68
CA THR A 18 10.59 -7.26 11.49
C THR A 18 10.45 -7.02 13.00
N GLU A 19 9.91 -5.86 13.41
CA GLU A 19 9.79 -5.45 14.82
C GLU A 19 8.34 -5.31 15.34
N GLN A 20 7.31 -5.41 14.48
CA GLN A 20 5.90 -5.48 14.92
C GLN A 20 5.28 -6.81 14.48
N GLU A 21 4.86 -7.62 15.45
CA GLU A 21 4.10 -8.85 15.25
C GLU A 21 2.96 -8.59 14.24
N GLY A 22 2.93 -9.36 13.13
CA GLY A 22 2.22 -9.02 11.89
C GLY A 22 0.81 -8.45 12.10
N VAL A 23 0.71 -7.13 11.97
CA VAL A 23 -0.57 -6.41 12.12
C VAL A 23 -1.29 -6.40 10.77
N GLU A 24 -2.51 -6.94 10.73
CA GLU A 24 -3.41 -6.82 9.58
C GLU A 24 -4.51 -5.80 9.89
N LYS A 25 -4.63 -4.76 9.06
CA LYS A 25 -5.68 -3.73 9.20
C LYS A 25 -6.45 -3.56 7.90
N CYS A 26 -7.77 -3.64 7.99
CA CYS A 26 -8.65 -3.34 6.87
C CYS A 26 -8.95 -1.84 6.80
N MET A 27 -8.64 -1.23 5.66
CA MET A 27 -8.82 0.19 5.40
C MET A 27 -9.58 0.40 4.09
N LYS A 28 -10.31 1.53 4.01
CA LYS A 28 -11.00 1.94 2.78
C LYS A 28 -10.19 3.01 2.07
N PHE A 29 -9.78 2.75 0.83
CA PHE A 29 -9.04 3.68 -0.01
C PHE A 29 -9.92 4.21 -1.14
N ASN A 30 -9.61 5.45 -1.56
CA ASN A 30 -10.20 6.05 -2.73
C ASN A 30 -9.41 5.59 -3.96
N VAL A 31 -10.06 4.92 -4.91
CA VAL A 31 -9.37 4.36 -6.08
C VAL A 31 -8.86 5.42 -7.06
N ASP A 32 -9.44 6.62 -7.00
CA ASP A 32 -9.06 7.80 -7.79
C ASP A 32 -8.02 8.68 -7.07
N ALA A 33 -7.46 8.21 -5.95
CA ALA A 33 -6.36 8.89 -5.27
C ALA A 33 -5.02 8.29 -5.69
N PRO A 34 -3.95 9.10 -5.68
CA PRO A 34 -2.60 8.59 -5.89
C PRO A 34 -2.19 7.65 -4.75
N ILE A 35 -1.35 6.68 -5.06
CA ILE A 35 -0.91 5.62 -4.13
C ILE A 35 -0.25 6.19 -2.88
N TRP A 36 0.51 7.27 -2.98
CA TRP A 36 1.13 7.91 -1.81
C TRP A 36 0.11 8.32 -0.74
N ARG A 37 -1.13 8.67 -1.11
CA ARG A 37 -2.18 9.00 -0.13
C ARG A 37 -2.61 7.76 0.67
N SER A 38 -2.68 6.61 0.01
CA SER A 38 -2.99 5.33 0.68
C SER A 38 -1.88 4.97 1.65
N LYS A 39 -0.61 5.04 1.19
CA LYS A 39 0.59 4.85 2.04
C LYS A 39 0.57 5.79 3.25
N GLN A 40 0.38 7.09 3.05
CA GLN A 40 0.33 8.06 4.16
C GLN A 40 -0.75 7.69 5.19
N ARG A 41 -1.94 7.28 4.74
CA ARG A 41 -3.04 6.90 5.62
C ARG A 41 -2.74 5.60 6.39
N ILE A 42 -2.08 4.63 5.76
CA ILE A 42 -1.60 3.40 6.41
C ILE A 42 -0.60 3.76 7.51
N LEU A 43 0.42 4.56 7.19
CA LEU A 43 1.46 5.00 8.12
C LEU A 43 0.88 5.79 9.30
N CYS A 44 -0.04 6.72 9.06
CA CYS A 44 -0.73 7.44 10.13
C CYS A 44 -1.53 6.49 11.04
N THR A 45 -2.10 5.42 10.50
CA THR A 45 -2.94 4.44 11.23
C THR A 45 -2.11 3.43 12.03
N LEU A 46 -0.87 3.15 11.60
CA LEU A 46 0.03 2.18 12.23
C LEU A 46 0.89 2.78 13.35
N ASN A 47 0.65 4.06 13.69
CA ASN A 47 1.43 4.88 14.60
C ASN A 47 2.80 5.26 14.00
N GLN A 48 3.16 6.55 14.10
CA GLN A 48 4.30 7.19 13.42
C GLN A 48 5.70 6.74 13.92
N SER A 49 5.81 5.62 14.63
CA SER A 49 7.10 5.12 15.15
C SER A 49 7.84 4.22 14.17
N LEU A 50 7.33 4.05 12.94
CA LEU A 50 8.05 3.33 11.88
C LEU A 50 9.34 4.08 11.58
N LYS A 51 10.47 3.42 11.80
CA LYS A 51 11.79 3.97 11.54
C LYS A 51 11.91 4.18 10.02
N ASP A 52 12.25 5.39 9.59
CA ASP A 52 12.43 5.76 8.18
C ASP A 52 11.19 5.50 7.30
N VAL A 53 10.12 6.25 7.58
CA VAL A 53 8.85 6.27 6.84
C VAL A 53 9.00 6.32 5.29
N LEU A 54 10.08 6.92 4.81
CA LEU A 54 10.39 7.02 3.37
C LEU A 54 10.85 5.69 2.76
N ASN A 55 11.43 4.79 3.55
CA ASN A 55 11.95 3.49 3.09
C ASN A 55 10.84 2.44 2.88
N TYR A 56 9.58 2.78 3.17
CA TYR A 56 8.46 1.86 2.99
C TYR A 56 7.78 2.07 1.65
N GLY A 57 7.52 1.02 0.89
CA GLY A 57 6.72 1.06 -0.33
C GLY A 57 5.49 0.17 -0.23
N LEU A 58 4.42 0.50 -0.95
CA LEU A 58 3.36 -0.48 -1.16
C LEU A 58 3.86 -1.53 -2.15
N PHE A 59 3.89 -2.78 -1.72
CA PHE A 59 4.30 -3.90 -2.53
C PHE A 59 3.08 -4.74 -2.93
N GLN A 60 2.93 -4.95 -4.23
CA GLN A 60 1.98 -5.91 -4.78
C GLN A 60 2.71 -7.26 -4.95
N PRO A 61 2.33 -8.30 -4.20
CA PRO A 61 2.93 -9.62 -4.31
C PRO A 61 2.67 -10.27 -5.67
N ALA A 62 3.50 -11.27 -6.00
CA ALA A 62 3.36 -12.04 -7.22
C ALA A 62 1.98 -12.72 -7.28
N TYR A 63 1.30 -12.57 -8.40
CA TYR A 63 -0.03 -13.14 -8.61
C TYR A 63 -0.25 -13.50 -10.08
N ASN A 64 -0.85 -14.67 -10.32
CA ASN A 64 -1.23 -15.14 -11.65
C ASN A 64 -0.08 -15.09 -12.67
N GLY A 65 1.10 -15.59 -12.28
CA GLY A 65 2.31 -15.61 -13.12
C GLY A 65 3.00 -14.25 -13.30
N LYS A 66 2.48 -13.17 -12.69
CA LYS A 66 3.16 -11.86 -12.65
C LYS A 66 4.06 -11.80 -11.43
N ALA A 67 5.30 -11.32 -11.61
CA ALA A 67 6.22 -11.06 -10.52
C ALA A 67 5.66 -9.97 -9.59
N GLY A 68 6.04 -10.03 -8.31
CA GLY A 68 5.73 -8.98 -7.35
C GLY A 68 6.48 -7.70 -7.69
N LYS A 69 5.91 -6.55 -7.31
CA LYS A 69 6.49 -5.24 -7.59
C LYS A 69 6.07 -4.20 -6.57
N PHE A 70 6.92 -3.20 -6.37
CA PHE A 70 6.52 -1.96 -5.73
C PHE A 70 5.59 -1.17 -6.64
N LEU A 71 4.58 -0.57 -6.03
CA LEU A 71 3.63 0.31 -6.69
C LEU A 71 4.25 1.71 -6.86
N ASP A 72 4.00 2.34 -8.00
CA ASP A 72 4.45 3.70 -8.26
C ASP A 72 3.58 4.68 -7.47
N GLU A 73 4.21 5.48 -6.61
CA GLU A 73 3.51 6.36 -5.68
C GLU A 73 2.70 7.47 -6.34
N GLU A 74 3.11 7.90 -7.54
CA GLU A 74 2.46 8.98 -8.28
C GLU A 74 1.20 8.52 -9.02
N ARG A 75 1.06 7.21 -9.26
CA ARG A 75 -0.07 6.64 -10.01
C ARG A 75 -1.32 6.49 -9.14
N GLU A 76 -2.48 6.52 -9.79
CA GLU A 76 -3.77 6.30 -9.13
C GLU A 76 -3.92 4.81 -8.74
N LEU A 77 -4.58 4.55 -7.61
CA LEU A 77 -4.76 3.18 -7.11
C LEU A 77 -5.51 2.29 -8.12
N LYS A 78 -6.46 2.85 -8.89
CA LYS A 78 -7.19 2.13 -9.96
C LYS A 78 -6.32 1.63 -11.11
N GLU A 79 -5.11 2.18 -11.27
CA GLU A 79 -4.15 1.73 -12.30
C GLU A 79 -3.51 0.37 -11.93
N TYR A 80 -3.70 -0.06 -10.68
CA TYR A 80 -3.32 -1.37 -10.17
C TYR A 80 -4.59 -2.10 -9.71
N PRO A 81 -5.45 -2.56 -10.64
CA PRO A 81 -6.69 -3.22 -10.27
C PRO A 81 -6.38 -4.47 -9.43
N PHE A 82 -6.80 -4.44 -8.17
CA PHE A 82 -6.64 -5.57 -7.25
C PHE A 82 -7.69 -6.63 -7.58
N PRO A 83 -7.27 -7.86 -7.91
CA PRO A 83 -8.22 -8.95 -8.06
C PRO A 83 -8.91 -9.21 -6.72
N SER A 84 -10.22 -9.44 -6.72
CA SER A 84 -11.00 -9.76 -5.52
C SER A 84 -10.54 -11.02 -4.77
N ILE A 85 -9.67 -11.83 -5.39
CA ILE A 85 -9.11 -13.09 -4.88
C ILE A 85 -7.57 -13.02 -4.80
N ALA A 86 -6.94 -11.92 -5.18
CA ALA A 86 -5.48 -11.80 -5.12
C ALA A 86 -4.98 -11.50 -3.71
N PRO A 87 -3.71 -11.84 -3.43
CA PRO A 87 -3.06 -11.38 -2.21
C PRO A 87 -3.09 -9.85 -2.15
N VAL A 88 -3.52 -9.34 -1.00
CA VAL A 88 -3.65 -7.91 -0.76
C VAL A 88 -2.27 -7.26 -0.74
N PRO A 89 -2.07 -6.07 -1.35
CA PRO A 89 -0.82 -5.36 -1.20
C PRO A 89 -0.48 -5.13 0.27
N TYR A 90 0.81 -5.05 0.58
CA TYR A 90 1.30 -4.78 1.92
C TYR A 90 2.42 -3.75 1.89
N LEU A 91 2.68 -3.11 3.02
CA LEU A 91 3.84 -2.23 3.13
C LEU A 91 5.08 -3.14 3.27
N GLU A 92 6.09 -2.92 2.44
CA GLU A 92 7.38 -3.62 2.51
C GLU A 92 8.50 -2.59 2.54
N VAL A 93 9.58 -2.89 3.28
CA VAL A 93 10.77 -2.03 3.31
C VAL A 93 11.46 -2.17 1.95
N GLY A 94 11.39 -1.11 1.15
CA GLY A 94 12.29 -0.94 0.02
C GLY A 94 13.66 -0.65 0.58
N MET A 95 14.55 -1.64 0.61
CA MET A 95 15.95 -1.38 0.94
C MET A 95 16.50 -0.41 -0.12
N ASP A 96 16.56 0.88 0.19
CA ASP A 96 17.48 1.81 -0.44
C ASP A 96 18.84 1.64 0.26
N PRO A 97 19.88 1.11 -0.41
CA PRO A 97 21.23 1.01 0.14
C PRO A 97 21.94 2.37 0.07
N VAL A 98 21.33 3.43 0.58
CA VAL A 98 21.99 4.73 0.74
C VAL A 98 21.84 5.14 2.19
N HIS A 99 22.88 4.81 2.97
CA HIS A 99 23.43 5.47 4.16
C HIS A 99 24.24 4.41 4.95
N VAL A 100 25.45 4.12 4.46
CA VAL A 100 26.58 3.69 5.30
C VAL A 100 27.68 4.75 5.18
#